data_AF-A0A1D8BLV5-F1
#
_entry.id   AF-A0A1D8BLV5-F1
#
_cell.length_a   1.000
_cell.length_b   1.000
_cell.length_c   1.000
_cell.angle_alpha   90.00
_cell.angle_beta   90.00
_cell.angle_gamma   90.00
#
_symmetry.space_group_name_H-M   'P 1'
#
loop_
_entity.id
_entity.type
_entity.pdbx_description
1 polymer ?
#
loop_
_entity_poly.entity_id
_entity_poly.type
_entity_poly.pdbx_seq_one_letter_code
_entity_poly.pdbx_strand_id
1 'polypeptide(L)' 'LAAILLKLGGYGIIRMMQIMPTTKTDLFLPFIVLSLWGATLANLTCLQQTDLKSLIAYSSVSHMGLVIAAITIQTQW' A
#
# COMPACT_ATOMS: atom_id res chain seq x y z
N LEU A 1 -8.37 5.39 12.71
CA LEU A 1 -9.35 4.93 11.70
C LEU A 1 -8.70 4.61 10.35
N ALA A 2 -7.98 5.55 9.72
CA ALA A 2 -7.32 5.35 8.42
C ALA A 2 -6.39 4.11 8.38
N ALA A 3 -5.60 3.89 9.43
CA ALA A 3 -4.73 2.71 9.53
C ALA A 3 -5.49 1.36 9.58
N ILE A 4 -6.74 1.34 10.06
CA ILE A 4 -7.58 0.14 10.13
C ILE A 4 -8.19 -0.17 8.77
N LEU A 5 -8.65 0.87 8.05
CA LEU A 5 -9.17 0.73 6.69
C LEU A 5 -8.08 0.27 5.70
N LEU A 6 -6.84 0.74 5.88
CA LEU A 6 -5.69 0.29 5.08
C LEU A 6 -5.34 -1.19 5.34
N LYS A 7 -5.37 -1.65 6.61
CA LYS A 7 -5.12 -3.06 6.94
C LYS A 7 -6.22 -4.00 6.43
N LEU A 8 -7.49 -3.59 6.54
CA LEU A 8 -8.62 -4.35 5.99
C LEU A 8 -8.61 -4.37 4.45
N GLY A 9 -8.24 -3.25 3.82
CA GLY A 9 -8.07 -3.16 2.37
C GLY A 9 -6.99 -4.12 1.85
N GLY A 10 -5.81 -4.14 2.50
CA GLY A 10 -4.75 -5.10 2.17
C GLY A 10 -5.18 -6.56 2.34
N TYR A 11 -5.89 -6.88 3.43
CA TYR A 11 -6.42 -8.23 3.64
C TYR A 11 -7.45 -8.64 2.57
N GLY A 12 -8.30 -7.71 2.13
CA GLY A 12 -9.24 -7.94 1.04
C GLY A 12 -8.55 -8.27 -0.28
N ILE A 13 -7.45 -7.58 -0.59
CA ILE A 13 -6.64 -7.86 -1.79
C ILE A 13 -6.04 -9.27 -1.71
N ILE A 14 -5.48 -9.67 -0.56
CA ILE A 14 -4.93 -11.02 -0.37
C ILE A 14 -6.01 -12.09 -0.63
N ARG A 15 -7.21 -11.90 -0.09
CA ARG A 15 -8.30 -12.87 -0.24
C ARG A 15 -8.80 -12.99 -1.68
N MET A 16 -8.94 -11.87 -2.38
CA MET A 16 -9.35 -11.86 -3.79
C MET A 16 -8.29 -12.46 -4.70
N MET A 17 -7.01 -12.21 -4.41
CA MET A 17 -5.85 -12.77 -5.13
C MET A 17 -5.73 -14.29 -4.99
N GLN A 18 -6.22 -14.89 -3.89
CA GLN A 18 -6.25 -16.34 -3.70
C GLN A 18 -7.40 -17.02 -4.46
N ILE A 19 -8.47 -16.29 -4.77
CA ILE A 19 -9.67 -16.81 -5.45
C ILE A 19 -9.56 -16.65 -6.97
N MET A 20 -8.89 -15.59 -7.44
CA MET A 20 -8.63 -15.41 -8.87
C MET A 20 -7.39 -16.20 -9.33
N PRO A 21 -7.45 -16.92 -10.47
CA PRO A 21 -6.28 -17.56 -11.06
C PRO A 21 -5.24 -16.51 -11.45
N THR A 22 -3.97 -16.90 -11.51
CA THR A 22 -2.80 -16.06 -11.82
C THR A 22 -3.05 -15.18 -13.05
N THR A 23 -3.51 -13.95 -12.80
CA THR A 23 -3.74 -12.97 -13.85
C THR A 23 -2.38 -12.48 -14.34
N LYS A 24 -2.29 -12.20 -15.64
CA LYS A 24 -1.05 -11.78 -16.30
C LYS A 24 -0.47 -10.56 -15.56
N THR A 25 0.86 -10.55 -15.40
CA THR A 25 1.65 -9.51 -14.71
C THR A 25 1.35 -8.08 -15.19
N ASP A 26 0.87 -7.93 -16.43
CA ASP A 26 0.55 -6.63 -17.04
C ASP A 26 -0.57 -5.87 -16.33
N LEU A 27 -1.55 -6.57 -15.73
CA LEU A 27 -2.64 -5.92 -14.99
C LEU A 27 -2.19 -5.40 -13.61
N PHE A 28 -1.10 -5.96 -13.06
CA PHE A 28 -0.58 -5.55 -11.76
C PHE A 28 0.35 -4.33 -11.85
N LEU A 29 1.03 -4.14 -12.97
CA LEU A 29 1.90 -2.98 -13.21
C LEU A 29 1.24 -1.61 -12.90
N PRO A 30 0.04 -1.27 -13.42
CA PRO A 30 -0.60 0.01 -13.09
C PRO A 30 -0.99 0.11 -11.62
N PHE A 31 -1.36 -1.00 -10.98
CA PHE A 31 -1.67 -1.06 -9.54
C PHE A 31 -0.42 -0.79 -8.68
N ILE A 32 0.71 -1.39 -9.05
CA ILE A 32 2.00 -1.19 -8.40
C ILE A 32 2.42 0.28 -8.53
N VAL A 33 2.34 0.86 -9.73
CA VAL A 33 2.68 2.28 -9.96
C VAL A 33 1.81 3.20 -9.12
N LEU A 34 0.50 2.95 -9.05
CA LEU A 34 -0.42 3.77 -8.24
C LEU A 34 -0.13 3.65 -6.73
N SER A 35 0.21 2.44 -6.25
CA SER A 35 0.59 2.22 -4.85
C SER A 35 1.90 2.91 -4.47
N LEU A 36 2.92 2.83 -5.32
CA LEU A 36 4.20 3.51 -5.14
C LEU A 36 4.04 5.04 -5.18
N TRP A 37 3.28 5.54 -6.16
CA TRP A 37 3.00 6.97 -6.24
C TRP A 37 2.29 7.49 -4.98
N GLY A 38 1.25 6.78 -4.52
CA GLY A 38 0.57 7.10 -3.27
C GLY A 38 1.49 7.08 -2.04
N ALA A 39 2.40 6.10 -1.95
CA ALA A 39 3.37 6.02 -0.86
C ALA A 39 4.38 7.19 -0.89
N THR A 40 4.83 7.61 -2.08
CA THR A 40 5.75 8.76 -2.23
C THR A 40 5.09 10.08 -1.83
N LEU A 41 3.84 10.30 -2.23
CA LEU A 41 3.09 11.50 -1.84
C LEU A 41 2.86 11.55 -0.32
N ALA A 42 2.52 10.43 0.31
CA ALA A 42 2.36 10.35 1.77
C ALA A 42 3.67 10.67 2.53
N ASN A 43 4.81 10.21 2.02
CA ASN A 43 6.12 10.53 2.58
C ASN A 43 6.47 12.02 2.40
N LEU A 44 6.16 12.62 1.25
CA LEU A 44 6.39 14.04 1.01
C LEU A 44 5.54 14.92 1.94
N THR A 45 4.27 14.57 2.13
CA THR A 45 3.41 15.29 3.10
C THR A 45 3.90 15.13 4.53
N CYS A 46 4.42 13.94 4.88
CA CYS A 46 4.97 13.66 6.21
C CYS A 46 6.15 14.58 6.57
N LEU A 47 6.99 14.94 5.59
CA LEU A 47 8.13 15.84 5.80
C LEU A 47 7.72 17.30 6.00
N GLN A 48 6.56 17.69 5.45
CA GLN A 48 6.04 19.06 5.54
C GLN A 48 5.24 19.32 6.83
N GLN A 49 4.88 18.27 7.57
CA GLN A 49 4.16 18.41 8.83
C GLN A 49 5.09 18.74 10.00
N THR A 50 4.78 19.84 10.69
CA THR A 50 5.50 20.31 11.89
C THR A 50 5.06 19.58 13.17
N ASP A 51 3.92 18.89 13.15
CA ASP A 51 3.34 18.20 14.31
C ASP A 51 3.83 16.75 14.42
N LEU A 52 4.61 16.44 15.46
CA LEU A 52 5.18 15.12 15.74
C LEU A 52 4.14 13.98 15.75
N LYS A 53 2.95 14.22 16.29
CA LYS A 53 1.88 13.20 16.35
C LYS A 53 1.33 12.87 14.96
N SER A 54 1.28 13.85 14.06
CA SER A 54 0.84 13.65 12.68
C SER A 54 1.93 12.98 11.84
N LEU A 55 3.20 13.31 12.07
CA LEU A 55 4.36 12.71 11.42
C LEU A 55 4.43 11.19 11.65
N ILE A 56 4.16 10.73 12.89
CA ILE A 56 4.09 9.30 13.22
C ILE A 56 2.89 8.62 12.51
N ALA A 57 1.77 9.31 12.37
CA ALA A 57 0.61 8.76 11.68
C ALA A 57 0.86 8.59 10.18
N TYR A 58 1.43 9.60 9.50
CA TYR A 58 1.68 9.56 8.06
C TYR A 58 2.82 8.59 7.68
N SER A 59 3.89 8.51 8.47
CA SER A 59 4.95 7.51 8.26
C SER A 59 4.44 6.06 8.39
N SER A 60 3.45 5.80 9.25
CA SER A 60 2.83 4.47 9.33
C SER A 60 1.96 4.13 8.10
N VAL A 61 1.40 5.14 7.43
CA VAL A 61 0.60 4.97 6.21
C VAL A 61 1.50 4.64 5.02
N SER A 62 2.65 5.31 4.87
CA SER A 62 3.59 5.03 3.78
C SER A 62 4.21 3.64 3.89
N HIS A 63 4.57 3.20 5.10
CA HIS A 63 5.06 1.84 5.34
C HIS A 63 4.02 0.78 4.94
N MET A 64 2.74 1.00 5.27
CA MET A 64 1.66 0.08 4.87
C MET A 64 1.38 0.12 3.36
N GLY A 65 1.54 1.27 2.69
CA GLY A 65 1.45 1.38 1.23
C GLY A 65 2.50 0.52 0.51
N LEU A 66 3.73 0.48 1.04
CA LEU A 66 4.80 -0.39 0.55
C LEU A 66 4.49 -1.88 0.73
N VAL A 67 3.91 -2.26 1.87
CA VAL A 67 3.48 -3.66 2.12
C VAL A 67 2.42 -4.10 1.13
N ILE A 68 1.46 -3.23 0.77
CA ILE A 68 0.44 -3.53 -0.23
C ILE A 68 1.07 -3.74 -1.61
N ALA A 69 2.02 -2.89 -2.01
CA ALA A 69 2.76 -3.06 -3.26
C ALA A 69 3.48 -4.42 -3.31
N ALA A 70 4.13 -4.82 -2.22
CA ALA A 70 4.80 -6.12 -2.13
C ALA A 70 3.84 -7.31 -2.28
N ILE A 71 2.66 -7.25 -1.63
CA ILE A 71 1.62 -8.28 -1.74
C ILE A 71 1.12 -8.42 -3.18
N THR A 72 0.97 -7.30 -3.91
CA THR A 72 0.49 -7.34 -5.30
C THR A 72 1.43 -8.00 -6.29
N ILE A 73 2.73 -8.09 -5.98
CA ILE A 73 3.73 -8.73 -6.85
C ILE A 73 3.60 -10.27 -6.81
N GLN A 74 2.89 -10.84 -5.82
CA GLN A 74 2.66 -12.30 -5.68
C GLN A 74 3.93 -13.15 -5.88
N THR A 75 5.10 -12.67 -5.45
CA THR A 75 6.34 -13.45 -5.59
C THR A 75 6.22 -14.73 -4.77
N GLN A 76 6.27 -15.89 -5.44
CA GLN A 76 6.45 -17.17 -4.77
C GLN A 76 7.89 -17.18 -4.23
N TRP A 77 8.04 -17.27 -2.91
CA TRP A 77 9.33 -17.56 -2.28
C TRP A 77 9.46 -19.07 -2.14
#